data_AF-A0A819FL43-F1
#
_entry.id   AF-A0A819FL43-F1
#
_cell.length_a   1.000
_cell.length_b   1.000
_cell.length_c   1.000
_cell.angle_alpha   90.00
_cell.angle_beta   90.00
_cell.angle_gamma   90.00
#
_symmetry.space_group_name_H-M   'P 1'
#
loop_
_entity.id
_entity.type
_entity.pdbx_description
1 polymer ?
#
loop_
_entity_poly.entity_id
_entity_poly.type
_entity_poly.pdbx_seq_one_letter_code
_entity_poly.pdbx_strand_id
1 'polypeptide(L)'
;MMFVSVILCLSLFSNIIYATVPFILNPDCDLLECEQPDYPALYYANHIVDDNKIHIIYSTLDELTISIFQTGKNYMPIFNYTALFSRNYPGAIQFVDTKPTNSFSLVLRRLIKFDDINDEGNMAKGENITSYFLHNITTNNITISNSTNQPTFQLPLPMLNGSLNIDVMYPGEAIRETKSPKLRTTSKSYFLNIALQANNFTSAKTRFAFELYLILPGVQGSQKYTSRYIDDHFTPGIFNVYQIKTLDSLYSSSMLWKPVVYQSEDRSVEQSTLMQIYDIKNNVTLDPNIDQGTFYSLLSHPFVSAFNLSIGQAKDGFFAKTNYTFIQFTAGLDYLEPDSTKVFVTVALIASLALPALVAIVALIFILRRRFSRQTQSSYNAIDD
;
A
#
# COMPACT_ATOMS: atom_id res chain seq x y z
N MET A 1 49.16 -10.79 8.90
CA MET A 1 48.63 -9.42 8.68
C MET A 1 47.33 -9.54 7.91
N MET A 2 46.20 -9.46 8.62
CA MET A 2 44.84 -9.44 8.08
C MET A 2 44.51 -8.01 7.65
N PHE A 3 44.15 -7.80 6.40
CA PHE A 3 43.41 -6.61 5.97
C PHE A 3 41.94 -7.01 5.84
N VAL A 4 41.14 -6.65 6.85
CA VAL A 4 39.68 -6.64 6.76
C VAL A 4 39.29 -5.25 6.32
N SER A 5 38.88 -5.11 5.06
CA SER A 5 38.33 -3.87 4.52
C SER A 5 36.89 -3.74 4.99
N VAL A 6 36.63 -2.85 5.95
CA VAL A 6 35.29 -2.46 6.37
C VAL A 6 34.81 -1.38 5.40
N ILE A 7 33.87 -1.73 4.53
CA ILE A 7 33.16 -0.76 3.70
C ILE A 7 32.18 -0.02 4.61
N LEU A 8 32.53 1.21 4.98
CA LEU A 8 31.66 2.14 5.71
C LEU A 8 30.69 2.75 4.69
N CYS A 9 29.44 2.27 4.68
CA CYS A 9 28.38 2.89 3.89
C CYS A 9 27.81 4.08 4.68
N LEU A 10 28.30 5.29 4.39
CA LEU A 10 27.72 6.54 4.88
C LEU A 10 26.38 6.76 4.15
N SER A 11 25.27 6.37 4.77
CA SER A 11 23.95 6.80 4.32
C SER A 11 23.78 8.29 4.70
N LEU A 12 24.01 9.17 3.73
CA LEU A 12 23.52 10.54 3.82
C LEU A 12 21.99 10.47 3.91
N PHE A 13 21.42 10.87 5.03
CA PHE A 13 19.98 11.04 5.18
C PHE A 13 19.55 12.26 4.35
N SER A 14 19.33 12.07 3.06
CA SER A 14 18.61 13.03 2.25
C SER A 14 17.13 12.97 2.65
N ASN A 15 16.57 14.12 3.04
CA ASN A 15 15.12 14.24 3.14
C ASN A 15 14.53 14.02 1.75
N ILE A 16 13.57 13.11 1.63
CA ILE A 16 12.83 12.88 0.40
C ILE A 16 12.06 14.17 0.06
N ILE A 17 12.29 14.70 -1.15
CA ILE A 17 11.51 15.82 -1.68
C ILE A 17 10.46 15.22 -2.59
N TYR A 18 9.19 15.38 -2.22
CA TYR A 18 8.07 14.91 -3.03
C TYR A 18 7.79 15.90 -4.16
N ALA A 19 7.45 15.38 -5.34
CA ALA A 19 7.04 16.23 -6.47
C ALA A 19 5.62 16.76 -6.20
N THR A 20 5.46 18.08 -6.23
CA THR A 20 4.14 18.70 -6.07
C THR A 20 3.25 18.42 -7.29
N VAL A 21 2.02 17.95 -7.05
CA VAL A 21 1.00 17.82 -8.09
C VAL A 21 -0.21 18.66 -7.67
N PRO A 22 -0.47 19.82 -8.30
CA PRO A 22 -1.55 20.70 -7.89
C PRO A 22 -2.91 20.09 -8.26
N PHE A 23 -3.82 20.06 -7.31
CA PHE A 23 -5.20 19.63 -7.51
C PHE A 23 -6.10 20.83 -7.78
N ILE A 24 -7.03 20.65 -8.69
CA ILE A 24 -8.09 21.59 -9.05
C ILE A 24 -9.40 20.99 -8.57
N LEU A 25 -10.17 21.75 -7.79
CA LEU A 25 -11.54 21.40 -7.40
C LEU A 25 -12.49 21.66 -8.57
N ASN A 26 -13.32 20.67 -8.90
CA ASN A 26 -14.38 20.75 -9.90
C ASN A 26 -13.92 21.48 -11.18
N PRO A 27 -12.85 21.02 -11.85
CA PRO A 27 -12.31 21.69 -13.04
C PRO A 27 -13.40 21.90 -14.11
N ASP A 28 -13.51 23.11 -14.64
CA ASP A 28 -14.43 23.49 -15.71
C ASP A 28 -15.93 23.25 -15.37
N CYS A 29 -16.30 23.37 -14.09
CA CYS A 29 -17.69 23.30 -13.67
C CYS A 29 -18.35 24.68 -13.53
N ASP A 30 -19.42 24.90 -14.30
CA ASP A 30 -20.22 26.14 -14.27
C ASP A 30 -21.56 25.98 -13.48
N LEU A 31 -21.74 24.86 -12.78
CA LEU A 31 -22.95 24.59 -12.00
C LEU A 31 -22.86 25.19 -10.60
N LEU A 32 -23.99 25.68 -10.07
CA LEU A 32 -24.04 26.28 -8.72
C LEU A 32 -23.64 25.28 -7.64
N GLU A 33 -23.96 24.01 -7.84
CA GLU A 33 -23.58 22.87 -7.01
C GLU A 33 -22.07 22.78 -6.79
N CYS A 34 -21.26 23.20 -7.76
CA CYS A 34 -19.80 23.15 -7.67
C CYS A 34 -19.18 24.21 -6.76
N GLU A 35 -19.93 25.27 -6.44
CA GLU A 35 -19.50 26.35 -5.54
C GLU A 35 -19.95 26.11 -4.08
N GLN A 36 -20.78 25.09 -3.84
CA GLN A 36 -21.31 24.81 -2.50
C GLN A 36 -20.35 23.95 -1.66
N PRO A 37 -20.02 24.35 -0.42
CA PRO A 37 -19.06 23.63 0.43
C PRO A 37 -19.57 22.26 0.90
N ASP A 38 -20.89 22.04 0.90
CA ASP A 38 -21.53 20.81 1.33
C ASP A 38 -21.86 19.85 0.18
N TYR A 39 -21.45 20.16 -1.05
CA TYR A 39 -21.68 19.31 -2.21
C TYR A 39 -20.53 18.33 -2.47
N PRO A 40 -20.81 17.13 -3.00
CA PRO A 40 -19.77 16.20 -3.42
C PRO A 40 -18.78 16.84 -4.39
N ALA A 41 -17.51 16.52 -4.23
CA ALA A 41 -16.42 17.19 -4.92
C ALA A 41 -15.62 16.22 -5.77
N LEU A 42 -15.16 16.71 -6.91
CA LEU A 42 -14.17 16.06 -7.76
C LEU A 42 -12.90 16.89 -7.74
N TYR A 43 -11.80 16.27 -7.34
CA TYR A 43 -10.49 16.90 -7.35
C TYR A 43 -9.63 16.24 -8.42
N TYR A 44 -9.08 17.05 -9.30
CA TYR A 44 -8.31 16.59 -10.44
C TYR A 44 -6.90 17.16 -10.41
N ALA A 45 -5.93 16.28 -10.62
CA ALA A 45 -4.55 16.66 -10.82
C ALA A 45 -3.96 15.86 -11.99
N ASN A 46 -2.90 16.39 -12.58
CA ASN A 46 -2.15 15.66 -13.59
C ASN A 46 -0.67 16.05 -13.58
N HIS A 47 0.15 15.13 -14.08
CA HIS A 47 1.57 15.35 -14.34
C HIS A 47 2.03 14.44 -15.48
N ILE A 48 3.22 14.69 -15.98
CA ILE A 48 3.80 13.95 -17.10
C ILE A 48 4.88 13.01 -16.54
N VAL A 49 4.84 11.75 -16.96
CA VAL A 49 5.88 10.75 -16.70
C VAL A 49 6.24 10.10 -18.02
N ASP A 50 7.51 10.22 -18.40
CA ASP A 50 7.99 9.87 -19.75
C ASP A 50 7.18 10.62 -20.83
N ASP A 51 6.60 9.89 -21.79
CA ASP A 51 5.71 10.40 -22.84
C ASP A 51 4.21 10.25 -22.52
N ASN A 52 3.88 9.86 -21.28
CA ASN A 52 2.50 9.67 -20.85
C ASN A 52 2.06 10.77 -19.88
N LYS A 53 0.76 11.10 -19.91
CA LYS A 53 0.13 11.91 -18.88
C LYS A 53 -0.53 10.99 -17.87
N ILE A 54 -0.27 11.26 -16.59
CA ILE A 54 -0.94 10.61 -15.48
C ILE A 54 -1.98 11.56 -14.92
N HIS A 55 -3.21 11.08 -14.83
CA HIS A 55 -4.35 11.78 -14.27
C HIS A 55 -4.66 11.18 -12.91
N ILE A 56 -4.75 12.01 -11.88
CA ILE A 56 -5.16 11.63 -10.53
C ILE A 56 -6.50 12.29 -10.28
N ILE A 57 -7.50 11.48 -9.94
CA ILE A 57 -8.84 11.96 -9.62
C ILE A 57 -9.22 11.43 -8.25
N TYR A 58 -9.56 12.33 -7.35
CA TYR A 58 -10.19 12.02 -6.08
C TYR A 58 -11.64 12.47 -6.16
N SER A 59 -12.59 11.62 -5.77
CA SER A 59 -14.02 11.90 -5.87
C SER A 59 -14.77 11.49 -4.61
N THR A 60 -15.75 12.31 -4.25
CA THR A 60 -16.80 11.99 -3.28
C THR A 60 -18.21 11.99 -3.89
N LEU A 61 -18.32 12.07 -5.22
CA LEU A 61 -19.60 12.09 -5.97
C LEU A 61 -20.45 10.84 -5.76
N ASP A 62 -19.79 9.72 -5.51
CA ASP A 62 -20.34 8.39 -5.26
C ASP A 62 -19.65 7.82 -4.01
N GLU A 63 -18.90 6.74 -4.16
CA GLU A 63 -18.03 6.26 -3.11
C GLU A 63 -16.72 7.05 -3.08
N LEU A 64 -16.13 7.16 -1.90
CA LEU A 64 -14.83 7.78 -1.71
C LEU A 64 -13.78 7.05 -2.53
N THR A 65 -13.39 7.64 -3.66
CA THR A 65 -12.60 6.96 -4.68
C THR A 65 -11.37 7.77 -5.05
N ILE A 66 -10.23 7.08 -5.11
CA ILE A 66 -8.98 7.57 -5.68
C ILE A 66 -8.71 6.80 -6.95
N SER A 67 -8.62 7.49 -8.08
CA SER A 67 -8.36 6.91 -9.39
C SER A 67 -7.15 7.53 -10.04
N ILE A 68 -6.33 6.68 -10.65
CA ILE A 68 -5.13 7.05 -11.37
C ILE A 68 -5.25 6.48 -12.77
N PHE A 69 -5.13 7.31 -13.81
CA PHE A 69 -5.24 6.91 -15.21
C PHE A 69 -4.01 7.33 -16.00
N GLN A 70 -3.60 6.48 -16.94
CA GLN A 70 -2.54 6.79 -17.90
C GLN A 70 -3.12 7.04 -19.28
N THR A 71 -2.71 8.12 -19.92
CA THR A 71 -3.00 8.40 -21.33
C THR A 71 -1.75 8.89 -22.06
N GLY A 72 -1.84 9.08 -23.38
CA GLY A 72 -0.86 9.89 -24.09
C GLY A 72 -0.84 11.36 -23.63
N LYS A 73 0.26 12.05 -23.87
CA LYS A 73 0.56 13.41 -23.35
C LYS A 73 -0.49 14.48 -23.64
N ASN A 74 -1.22 14.38 -24.76
CA ASN A 74 -2.12 15.43 -25.23
C ASN A 74 -3.58 15.22 -24.81
N TYR A 75 -3.91 14.10 -24.18
CA TYR A 75 -5.27 13.81 -23.80
C TYR A 75 -5.60 14.45 -22.45
N MET A 76 -6.85 14.89 -22.31
CA MET A 76 -7.41 15.48 -21.10
C MET A 76 -8.80 14.88 -20.86
N PRO A 77 -9.21 14.71 -19.61
CA PRO A 77 -10.58 14.32 -19.30
C PRO A 77 -11.55 15.48 -19.55
N ILE A 78 -12.74 15.15 -20.03
CA ILE A 78 -13.92 16.01 -20.03
C ILE A 78 -14.86 15.49 -18.94
N PHE A 79 -15.35 16.40 -18.10
CA PHE A 79 -16.26 16.11 -17.01
C PHE A 79 -17.66 16.65 -17.35
N ASN A 80 -18.66 15.77 -17.34
CA ASN A 80 -20.07 16.15 -17.45
C ASN A 80 -20.68 16.21 -16.04
N TYR A 81 -20.61 17.37 -15.40
CA TYR A 81 -21.06 17.55 -14.02
C TYR A 81 -22.56 17.29 -13.83
N THR A 82 -23.40 17.62 -14.82
CA THR A 82 -24.82 17.29 -14.79
C THR A 82 -25.05 15.78 -14.66
N ALA A 83 -24.29 14.98 -15.42
CA ALA A 83 -24.33 13.53 -15.34
C ALA A 83 -23.72 12.99 -14.03
N LEU A 84 -22.60 13.57 -13.57
CA LEU A 84 -21.95 13.19 -12.31
C LEU A 84 -22.85 13.42 -11.09
N PHE A 85 -23.47 14.59 -10.97
CA PHE A 85 -24.35 14.93 -9.84
C PHE A 85 -25.69 14.19 -9.89
N SER A 86 -26.20 13.87 -11.08
CA SER A 86 -27.40 13.03 -11.23
C SER A 86 -27.12 11.53 -11.11
N ARG A 87 -25.88 11.13 -10.82
CA ARG A 87 -25.43 9.73 -10.73
C ARG A 87 -25.68 8.93 -12.02
N ASN A 88 -25.56 9.59 -13.17
CA ASN A 88 -25.61 8.96 -14.48
C ASN A 88 -24.19 8.83 -15.04
N TYR A 89 -23.42 7.90 -14.50
CA TYR A 89 -21.98 7.81 -14.75
C TYR A 89 -21.53 7.39 -16.16
N PRO A 90 -22.27 6.56 -16.92
CA PRO A 90 -21.83 6.17 -18.27
C PRO A 90 -21.52 7.39 -19.15
N GLY A 91 -20.23 7.55 -19.48
CA GLY A 91 -19.75 8.68 -20.27
C GLY A 91 -19.72 10.03 -19.54
N ALA A 92 -19.90 10.06 -18.22
CA ALA A 92 -19.82 11.27 -17.41
C ALA A 92 -18.39 11.81 -17.28
N ILE A 93 -17.40 10.91 -17.35
CA ILE A 93 -16.00 11.25 -17.56
C ILE A 93 -15.59 10.62 -18.89
N GLN A 94 -14.89 11.36 -19.74
CA GLN A 94 -14.38 10.84 -21.01
C GLN A 94 -12.99 11.41 -21.28
N PHE A 95 -12.10 10.59 -21.84
CA PHE A 95 -10.85 11.08 -22.40
C PHE A 95 -11.08 11.28 -23.90
N VAL A 96 -10.84 12.50 -24.38
CA VAL A 96 -11.06 12.84 -25.80
C VAL A 96 -10.24 11.90 -26.69
N ASP A 97 -10.87 11.33 -27.72
CA ASP A 97 -10.24 10.52 -28.77
C ASP A 97 -9.45 9.27 -28.31
N THR A 98 -9.52 8.86 -27.04
CA THR A 98 -8.84 7.64 -26.57
C THR A 98 -9.39 7.11 -25.24
N LYS A 99 -9.09 5.84 -24.93
CA LYS A 99 -9.30 5.27 -23.60
C LYS A 99 -7.97 5.26 -22.83
N PRO A 100 -8.00 5.36 -21.48
CA PRO A 100 -6.79 5.18 -20.68
C PRO A 100 -6.07 3.89 -21.04
N THR A 101 -4.76 3.99 -21.24
CA THR A 101 -3.92 2.83 -21.52
C THR A 101 -3.67 2.01 -20.27
N ASN A 102 -3.68 2.61 -19.08
CA ASN A 102 -3.60 1.88 -17.83
C ASN A 102 -4.42 2.62 -16.77
N SER A 103 -4.82 1.92 -15.72
CA SER A 103 -5.61 2.53 -14.65
C SER A 103 -5.44 1.82 -13.32
N PHE A 104 -5.76 2.53 -12.26
CA PHE A 104 -5.86 2.03 -10.90
C PHE A 104 -6.98 2.79 -10.22
N SER A 105 -7.84 2.14 -9.45
CA SER A 105 -8.76 2.86 -8.56
C SER A 105 -8.96 2.14 -7.25
N LEU A 106 -8.85 2.88 -6.15
CA LEU A 106 -9.13 2.42 -4.80
C LEU A 106 -10.41 3.11 -4.31
N VAL A 107 -11.40 2.31 -3.95
CA VAL A 107 -12.65 2.76 -3.37
C VAL A 107 -12.65 2.39 -1.89
N LEU A 108 -12.80 3.40 -1.03
CA LEU A 108 -13.02 3.22 0.39
C LEU A 108 -14.53 3.20 0.63
N ARG A 109 -15.09 2.00 0.73
CA ARG A 109 -16.54 1.80 0.75
C ARG A 109 -17.16 2.06 2.12
N ARG A 110 -16.63 1.36 3.13
CA ARG A 110 -17.13 1.44 4.51
C ARG A 110 -16.02 1.55 5.53
N LEU A 111 -16.30 2.34 6.55
CA LEU A 111 -15.66 2.21 7.85
C LEU A 111 -16.56 1.35 8.73
N ILE A 112 -16.03 0.26 9.26
CA ILE A 112 -16.74 -0.70 10.08
C ILE A 112 -16.25 -0.54 11.52
N LYS A 113 -17.17 -0.34 12.45
CA LYS A 113 -16.93 -0.30 13.90
C LYS A 113 -17.39 -1.63 14.50
N PHE A 114 -16.60 -2.23 15.38
CA PHE A 114 -17.00 -3.42 16.11
C PHE A 114 -16.40 -3.44 17.52
N ASP A 115 -17.08 -4.12 18.44
CA ASP A 115 -16.60 -4.33 19.80
C ASP A 115 -15.89 -5.66 19.89
N ASP A 116 -14.62 -5.63 20.25
CA ASP A 116 -13.76 -6.80 20.38
C ASP A 116 -13.61 -7.16 21.87
N ILE A 117 -14.67 -7.79 22.40
CA ILE A 117 -14.83 -8.05 23.84
C ILE A 117 -13.69 -8.91 24.41
N ASN A 118 -13.19 -9.84 23.59
CA ASN A 118 -12.14 -10.81 23.92
C ASN A 118 -10.73 -10.36 23.53
N ASP A 119 -10.59 -9.16 22.97
CA ASP A 119 -9.30 -8.59 22.55
C ASP A 119 -8.53 -9.52 21.59
N GLU A 120 -9.18 -9.94 20.50
CA GLU A 120 -8.59 -10.85 19.51
C GLU A 120 -8.06 -10.13 18.26
N GLY A 121 -8.45 -8.88 18.03
CA GLY A 121 -8.12 -8.14 16.81
C GLY A 121 -8.86 -8.64 15.56
N ASN A 122 -9.93 -9.41 15.74
CA ASN A 122 -10.65 -10.07 14.64
C ASN A 122 -12.13 -9.67 14.59
N MET A 123 -12.48 -8.82 13.63
CA MET A 123 -13.85 -8.41 13.29
C MET A 123 -14.83 -9.56 13.12
N ALA A 124 -14.42 -10.73 12.60
CA ALA A 124 -15.32 -11.88 12.43
C ALA A 124 -15.80 -12.49 13.75
N LYS A 125 -15.13 -12.17 14.86
CA LYS A 125 -15.49 -12.55 16.23
C LYS A 125 -15.97 -11.35 17.06
N GLY A 126 -16.07 -10.18 16.45
CA GLY A 126 -16.53 -8.96 17.10
C GLY A 126 -18.04 -8.94 17.29
N GLU A 127 -18.48 -8.13 18.25
CA GLU A 127 -19.88 -7.85 18.54
C GLU A 127 -20.23 -6.41 18.10
N ASN A 128 -21.53 -6.07 18.10
CA ASN A 128 -22.03 -4.72 17.78
C ASN A 128 -21.47 -4.12 16.48
N ILE A 129 -21.32 -4.96 15.45
CA ILE A 129 -20.75 -4.57 14.17
C ILE A 129 -21.67 -3.55 13.50
N THR A 130 -21.14 -2.33 13.28
CA THR A 130 -21.83 -1.22 12.64
C THR A 130 -21.02 -0.77 11.43
N SER A 131 -21.66 -0.70 10.27
CA SER A 131 -21.02 -0.28 9.01
C SER A 131 -21.45 1.13 8.63
N TYR A 132 -20.49 2.01 8.43
CA TYR A 132 -20.71 3.38 7.97
C TYR A 132 -20.24 3.48 6.52
N PHE A 133 -21.18 3.73 5.61
CA PHE A 133 -20.85 4.00 4.22
C PHE A 133 -20.21 5.37 4.07
N LEU A 134 -19.06 5.41 3.43
CA LEU A 134 -18.29 6.64 3.29
C LEU A 134 -18.84 7.56 2.19
N HIS A 135 -19.69 7.06 1.28
CA HIS A 135 -20.40 7.89 0.29
C HIS A 135 -21.38 8.90 0.92
N ASN A 136 -21.81 8.69 2.17
CA ASN A 136 -22.71 9.60 2.87
C ASN A 136 -21.96 10.72 3.62
N ILE A 137 -20.63 10.69 3.61
CA ILE A 137 -19.80 11.66 4.31
C ILE A 137 -19.20 12.60 3.27
N THR A 138 -19.65 13.85 3.29
CA THR A 138 -19.11 14.91 2.45
C THR A 138 -17.74 15.34 2.98
N THR A 139 -16.80 15.59 2.06
CA THR A 139 -15.50 16.19 2.40
C THR A 139 -15.71 17.67 2.68
N ASN A 140 -15.59 18.08 3.94
CA ASN A 140 -15.79 19.49 4.28
C ASN A 140 -14.50 20.31 4.15
N ASN A 141 -13.31 19.69 4.20
CA ASN A 141 -12.03 20.40 4.19
C ASN A 141 -10.96 19.64 3.40
N ILE A 142 -10.31 20.33 2.46
CA ILE A 142 -8.96 19.97 2.03
C ILE A 142 -7.98 20.84 2.80
N THR A 143 -7.07 20.20 3.50
CA THR A 143 -5.88 20.85 4.02
C THR A 143 -4.72 20.51 3.12
N ILE A 144 -4.09 21.51 2.52
CA ILE A 144 -2.82 21.30 1.82
C ILE A 144 -1.73 21.30 2.89
N SER A 145 -1.02 20.18 3.01
CA SER A 145 0.12 20.12 3.93
C SER A 145 1.22 21.06 3.45
N ASN A 146 1.61 22.02 4.29
CA ASN A 146 2.69 22.96 3.98
C ASN A 146 4.05 22.27 3.76
N SER A 147 4.24 21.03 4.24
CA SER A 147 5.53 20.32 4.18
C SER A 147 5.70 19.47 2.93
N THR A 148 4.61 18.94 2.36
CA THR A 148 4.62 18.08 1.17
C THR A 148 3.99 18.75 -0.04
N ASN A 149 3.25 19.85 0.18
CA ASN A 149 2.41 20.53 -0.81
C ASN A 149 1.46 19.57 -1.56
N GLN A 150 1.08 18.48 -0.90
CA GLN A 150 0.09 17.51 -1.36
C GLN A 150 -1.21 17.76 -0.61
N PRO A 151 -2.38 17.59 -1.25
CA PRO A 151 -3.65 17.69 -0.55
C PRO A 151 -3.84 16.50 0.38
N THR A 152 -4.26 16.81 1.60
CA THR A 152 -4.86 15.87 2.53
C THR A 152 -6.36 16.08 2.48
N PHE A 153 -7.09 15.05 2.06
CA PHE A 153 -8.54 15.06 2.04
C PHE A 153 -9.05 14.64 3.41
N GLN A 154 -9.69 15.57 4.12
CA GLN A 154 -10.18 15.34 5.48
C GLN A 154 -11.71 15.14 5.45
N LEU A 155 -12.13 13.91 5.75
CA LEU A 155 -13.54 13.57 5.90
C LEU A 155 -13.92 13.64 7.38
N PRO A 156 -14.83 14.54 7.79
CA PRO A 156 -15.30 14.58 9.17
C PRO A 156 -16.09 13.31 9.50
N LEU A 157 -15.79 12.71 10.64
CA LEU A 157 -16.49 11.53 11.16
C LEU A 157 -17.16 11.90 12.49
N PRO A 158 -18.43 12.36 12.46
CA PRO A 158 -19.14 12.80 13.66
C PRO A 158 -19.18 11.72 14.75
N MET A 159 -19.34 10.46 14.37
CA MET A 159 -19.38 9.31 15.28
C MET A 159 -18.09 9.09 16.09
N LEU A 160 -16.97 9.68 15.67
CA LEU A 160 -15.69 9.62 16.37
C LEU A 160 -15.29 10.95 17.00
N ASN A 161 -16.06 12.02 16.75
CA ASN A 161 -15.60 13.39 16.98
C ASN A 161 -14.17 13.58 16.42
N GLY A 162 -14.02 13.26 15.13
CA GLY A 162 -12.73 13.05 14.49
C GLY A 162 -12.82 13.11 12.97
N SER A 163 -11.82 12.56 12.29
CA SER A 163 -11.76 12.54 10.83
C SER A 163 -11.05 11.31 10.26
N LEU A 164 -11.37 11.03 9.00
CA LEU A 164 -10.62 10.15 8.12
C LEU A 164 -9.82 11.04 7.16
N ASN A 165 -8.49 10.98 7.24
CA ASN A 165 -7.59 11.75 6.40
C ASN A 165 -7.02 10.82 5.33
N ILE A 166 -7.01 11.28 4.09
CA ILE A 166 -6.49 10.52 2.95
C ILE A 166 -5.51 11.38 2.18
N ASP A 167 -4.34 10.83 1.89
CA ASP A 167 -3.31 11.49 1.10
C ASP A 167 -2.93 10.63 -0.11
N VAL A 168 -2.71 11.30 -1.24
CA VAL A 168 -2.10 10.70 -2.43
C VAL A 168 -0.80 11.44 -2.69
N MET A 169 0.33 10.80 -2.40
CA MET A 169 1.64 11.43 -2.52
C MET A 169 2.40 10.88 -3.72
N TYR A 170 2.84 11.79 -4.60
CA TYR A 170 3.70 11.45 -5.73
C TYR A 170 5.17 11.74 -5.41
N PRO A 171 6.05 10.73 -5.36
CA PRO A 171 7.46 10.95 -5.09
C PRO A 171 8.26 11.56 -6.25
N GLY A 172 7.77 11.51 -7.48
CA GLY A 172 8.53 11.96 -8.66
C GLY A 172 9.51 10.92 -9.22
N GLU A 173 10.01 10.03 -8.37
CA GLU A 173 11.02 9.04 -8.72
C GLU A 173 10.88 7.74 -7.91
N ALA A 174 11.65 6.74 -8.30
CA ALA A 174 11.71 5.47 -7.59
C ALA A 174 12.49 5.64 -6.28
N ILE A 175 11.78 5.62 -5.16
CA ILE A 175 12.36 5.86 -3.83
C ILE A 175 11.92 4.79 -2.84
N ARG A 176 12.53 4.83 -1.65
CA ARG A 176 12.05 4.13 -0.47
C ARG A 176 11.70 5.16 0.58
N GLU A 177 10.53 5.04 1.20
CA GLU A 177 10.15 5.93 2.28
C GLU A 177 11.11 5.81 3.48
N THR A 178 11.45 6.94 4.10
CA THR A 178 12.30 6.99 5.30
C THR A 178 11.56 6.53 6.54
N LYS A 179 10.28 6.89 6.66
CA LYS A 179 9.40 6.49 7.76
C LYS A 179 8.81 5.10 7.50
N SER A 180 8.48 4.38 8.57
CA SER A 180 7.87 3.06 8.49
C SER A 180 6.46 3.17 7.88
N PRO A 181 5.99 2.20 7.06
CA PRO A 181 6.56 0.88 6.77
C PRO A 181 7.68 0.83 5.72
N LYS A 182 8.26 1.97 5.32
CA LYS A 182 9.39 2.05 4.38
C LYS A 182 9.09 1.37 3.04
N LEU A 183 7.85 1.51 2.56
CA LEU A 183 7.47 1.00 1.25
C LEU A 183 8.24 1.72 0.15
N ARG A 184 8.41 1.04 -0.99
CA ARG A 184 9.06 1.60 -2.16
C ARG A 184 8.05 2.11 -3.15
N THR A 185 8.52 2.98 -4.03
CA THR A 185 7.82 3.47 -5.21
C THR A 185 8.70 3.31 -6.44
N THR A 186 8.06 3.34 -7.60
CA THR A 186 8.61 3.61 -8.93
C THR A 186 8.22 5.04 -9.37
N SER A 187 8.64 5.44 -10.56
CA SER A 187 8.23 6.71 -11.18
C SER A 187 6.74 6.77 -11.56
N LYS A 188 6.01 5.65 -11.56
CA LYS A 188 4.58 5.58 -11.92
C LYS A 188 3.72 5.10 -10.76
N SER A 189 4.19 5.30 -9.53
CA SER A 189 3.51 4.89 -8.31
C SER A 189 3.45 6.00 -7.27
N TYR A 190 2.53 5.82 -6.34
CA TYR A 190 2.09 6.81 -5.37
C TYR A 190 1.98 6.12 -4.01
N PHE A 191 2.27 6.87 -2.95
CA PHE A 191 1.83 6.47 -1.62
C PHE A 191 0.37 6.88 -1.44
N LEU A 192 -0.43 5.91 -1.00
CA LEU A 192 -1.81 6.13 -0.57
C LEU A 192 -1.85 5.97 0.94
N ASN A 193 -2.03 7.09 1.63
CA ASN A 193 -2.09 7.11 3.09
C ASN A 193 -3.53 7.23 3.54
N ILE A 194 -3.88 6.49 4.58
CA ILE A 194 -5.18 6.56 5.26
C ILE A 194 -4.90 6.73 6.74
N ALA A 195 -5.38 7.81 7.34
CA ALA A 195 -5.31 8.04 8.77
C ALA A 195 -6.70 8.20 9.38
N LEU A 196 -7.00 7.43 10.43
CA LEU A 196 -8.19 7.59 11.25
C LEU A 196 -7.81 8.29 12.55
N GLN A 197 -8.43 9.43 12.81
CA GLN A 197 -8.14 10.29 13.94
C GLN A 197 -9.42 10.58 14.72
N ALA A 198 -9.33 10.59 16.05
CA ALA A 198 -10.38 11.09 16.93
C ALA A 198 -9.81 12.06 17.97
N ASN A 199 -10.58 13.06 18.36
CA ASN A 199 -10.13 14.03 19.37
C ASN A 199 -10.19 13.43 20.79
N ASN A 200 -11.26 12.68 21.10
CA ASN A 200 -11.44 12.08 22.41
C ASN A 200 -12.36 10.85 22.32
N PHE A 201 -11.84 9.74 21.79
CA PHE A 201 -12.59 8.49 21.71
C PHE A 201 -12.31 7.63 22.95
N THR A 202 -13.37 7.23 23.66
CA THR A 202 -13.26 6.62 25.01
C THR A 202 -13.75 5.18 25.08
N SER A 203 -14.24 4.60 23.97
CA SER A 203 -14.76 3.23 24.00
C SER A 203 -13.63 2.21 24.12
N ALA A 204 -13.52 1.60 25.29
CA ALA A 204 -12.36 0.80 25.69
C ALA A 204 -12.15 -0.50 24.91
N LYS A 205 -13.14 -1.00 24.16
CA LYS A 205 -13.07 -2.27 23.44
C LYS A 205 -13.44 -2.17 21.96
N THR A 206 -13.58 -0.95 21.43
CA THR A 206 -13.96 -0.77 20.04
C THR A 206 -12.73 -0.80 19.13
N ARG A 207 -12.86 -1.50 18.01
CA ARG A 207 -11.92 -1.51 16.89
C ARG A 207 -12.60 -1.03 15.61
N PHE A 208 -11.76 -0.71 14.62
CA PHE A 208 -12.19 -0.29 13.31
C PHE A 208 -11.67 -1.24 12.23
N ALA A 209 -12.42 -1.31 11.14
CA ALA A 209 -12.05 -2.02 9.94
C ALA A 209 -12.46 -1.21 8.70
N PHE A 210 -11.81 -1.44 7.58
CA PHE A 210 -12.16 -0.84 6.30
C PHE A 210 -12.62 -1.94 5.34
N GLU A 211 -13.70 -1.66 4.59
CA GLU A 211 -14.06 -2.40 3.38
C GLU A 211 -13.54 -1.61 2.18
N LEU A 212 -12.66 -2.23 1.41
CA LEU A 212 -11.99 -1.62 0.27
C LEU A 212 -12.32 -2.38 -1.01
N TYR A 213 -12.59 -1.64 -2.08
CA TYR A 213 -12.57 -2.19 -3.43
C TYR A 213 -11.37 -1.66 -4.19
N LEU A 214 -10.66 -2.56 -4.85
CA LEU A 214 -9.61 -2.25 -5.78
C LEU A 214 -10.08 -2.60 -7.19
N ILE A 215 -10.16 -1.57 -8.04
CA ILE A 215 -10.56 -1.66 -9.43
C ILE A 215 -9.31 -1.50 -10.30
N LEU A 216 -9.03 -2.50 -11.13
CA LEU A 216 -7.89 -2.54 -12.04
C LEU A 216 -8.38 -2.79 -13.48
N PRO A 217 -7.60 -2.37 -14.50
CA PRO A 217 -7.92 -2.65 -15.89
C PRO A 217 -7.80 -4.15 -16.15
N GLY A 218 -8.59 -4.63 -17.09
CA GLY A 218 -8.62 -6.04 -17.41
C GLY A 218 -8.96 -6.39 -18.85
N VAL A 219 -8.72 -7.66 -19.16
CA VAL A 219 -9.12 -8.32 -20.41
C VAL A 219 -9.92 -9.57 -20.04
N GLN A 220 -10.80 -10.04 -20.92
CA GLN A 220 -11.53 -11.28 -20.64
C GLN A 220 -10.55 -12.44 -20.35
N GLY A 221 -10.73 -13.10 -19.20
CA GLY A 221 -9.93 -14.25 -18.79
C GLY A 221 -8.64 -13.93 -18.01
N SER A 222 -8.28 -12.67 -17.77
CA SER A 222 -7.11 -12.37 -16.94
C SER A 222 -7.32 -12.85 -15.49
N GLN A 223 -6.27 -13.41 -14.90
CA GLN A 223 -6.24 -13.79 -13.50
C GLN A 223 -5.49 -12.75 -12.69
N LYS A 224 -5.81 -12.65 -11.40
CA LYS A 224 -5.09 -11.80 -10.47
C LYS A 224 -4.23 -12.65 -9.57
N TYR A 225 -3.03 -12.16 -9.28
CA TYR A 225 -2.15 -12.77 -8.31
C TYR A 225 -2.18 -11.95 -7.02
N THR A 226 -2.73 -12.54 -5.97
CA THR A 226 -2.50 -12.07 -4.61
C THR A 226 -1.33 -12.85 -4.08
N SER A 227 -0.21 -12.19 -3.84
CA SER A 227 0.96 -12.83 -3.24
C SER A 227 1.28 -12.25 -1.88
N ARG A 228 1.79 -13.15 -1.05
CA ARG A 228 2.32 -12.88 0.27
C ARG A 228 3.82 -13.15 0.22
N TYR A 229 4.61 -12.11 0.41
CA TYR A 229 6.08 -12.19 0.43
C TYR A 229 6.60 -12.09 1.84
N ILE A 230 7.76 -12.69 2.10
CA ILE A 230 8.43 -12.57 3.39
C ILE A 230 9.44 -11.44 3.36
N ASP A 231 9.23 -10.41 4.17
CA ASP A 231 10.17 -9.29 4.33
C ASP A 231 10.10 -8.65 5.71
N ASP A 232 11.17 -8.74 6.48
CA ASP A 232 11.39 -8.06 7.76
C ASP A 232 12.55 -7.06 7.72
N HIS A 233 13.24 -6.93 6.58
CA HIS A 233 14.51 -6.22 6.51
C HIS A 233 14.35 -4.72 6.79
N PHE A 234 13.28 -4.13 6.26
CA PHE A 234 12.98 -2.70 6.42
C PHE A 234 11.83 -2.41 7.38
N THR A 235 11.16 -3.45 7.90
CA THR A 235 10.06 -3.31 8.87
C THR A 235 10.16 -4.44 9.88
N PRO A 236 10.97 -4.24 10.94
CA PRO A 236 11.20 -5.29 11.94
C PRO A 236 9.91 -5.85 12.51
N GLY A 237 9.82 -7.17 12.65
CA GLY A 237 8.66 -7.86 13.23
C GLY A 237 7.46 -8.03 12.28
N ILE A 238 7.48 -7.39 11.11
CA ILE A 238 6.49 -7.60 10.06
C ILE A 238 7.14 -8.48 9.01
N PHE A 239 6.58 -9.66 8.77
CA PHE A 239 7.17 -10.64 7.85
C PHE A 239 6.34 -10.83 6.59
N ASN A 240 5.32 -10.03 6.35
CA ASN A 240 4.42 -10.25 5.23
C ASN A 240 4.28 -8.97 4.41
N VAL A 241 4.38 -9.09 3.10
CA VAL A 241 4.01 -8.04 2.15
C VAL A 241 2.91 -8.59 1.27
N TYR A 242 1.80 -7.89 1.22
CA TYR A 242 0.66 -8.21 0.37
C TYR A 242 0.79 -7.43 -0.92
N GLN A 243 0.58 -8.13 -2.03
CA GLN A 243 0.54 -7.51 -3.35
C GLN A 243 -0.72 -7.96 -4.08
N ILE A 244 -1.39 -7.00 -4.70
CA ILE A 244 -2.41 -7.22 -5.73
C ILE A 244 -1.87 -6.64 -7.02
N LYS A 245 -1.91 -7.40 -8.12
CA LYS A 245 -1.50 -6.91 -9.45
C LYS A 245 -2.33 -7.50 -10.59
N THR A 246 -2.37 -6.79 -11.71
CA THR A 246 -2.77 -7.35 -13.01
C THR A 246 -1.68 -8.31 -13.52
N LEU A 247 -2.07 -9.41 -14.18
CA LEU A 247 -1.15 -10.38 -14.80
C LEU A 247 -0.89 -10.13 -16.29
N ASP A 248 -1.41 -9.03 -16.83
CA ASP A 248 -1.26 -8.70 -18.23
C ASP A 248 0.12 -8.07 -18.50
N SER A 249 0.77 -8.49 -19.58
CA SER A 249 2.01 -7.89 -20.08
C SER A 249 1.80 -6.49 -20.67
N LEU A 250 0.59 -6.17 -21.14
CA LEU A 250 0.25 -4.88 -21.74
C LEU A 250 -0.14 -3.85 -20.67
N TYR A 251 -0.75 -4.30 -19.58
CA TYR A 251 -1.27 -3.46 -18.51
C TYR A 251 -0.76 -3.98 -17.16
N SER A 252 0.21 -3.28 -16.57
CA SER A 252 0.70 -3.60 -15.23
C SER A 252 0.21 -2.54 -14.27
N SER A 253 -0.77 -2.85 -13.43
CA SER A 253 -1.16 -1.99 -12.32
C SER A 253 -1.15 -2.81 -11.05
N SER A 254 -0.60 -2.25 -9.99
CA SER A 254 -0.40 -3.01 -8.76
C SER A 254 -0.53 -2.15 -7.51
N MET A 255 -0.85 -2.83 -6.41
CA MET A 255 -0.96 -2.29 -5.07
C MET A 255 -0.19 -3.19 -4.13
N LEU A 256 0.59 -2.59 -3.24
CA LEU A 256 1.47 -3.27 -2.33
C LEU A 256 1.37 -2.64 -0.93
N TRP A 257 1.28 -3.48 0.10
CA TRP A 257 1.27 -3.01 1.49
C TRP A 257 1.79 -4.06 2.46
N LYS A 258 2.08 -3.61 3.68
CA LYS A 258 2.43 -4.47 4.82
C LYS A 258 1.26 -4.50 5.80
N PRO A 259 0.96 -5.63 6.47
CA PRO A 259 -0.16 -5.76 7.40
C PRO A 259 0.19 -5.14 8.77
N VAL A 260 0.54 -3.85 8.75
CA VAL A 260 0.97 -3.08 9.91
C VAL A 260 0.21 -1.77 9.94
N VAL A 261 -0.11 -1.33 11.15
CA VAL A 261 -0.78 -0.08 11.44
C VAL A 261 0.07 0.69 12.44
N TYR A 262 0.17 2.01 12.27
CA TYR A 262 0.86 2.88 13.22
C TYR A 262 -0.15 3.68 14.03
N GLN A 263 0.05 3.72 15.33
CA GLN A 263 -0.82 4.38 16.29
C GLN A 263 -0.34 5.81 16.63
N SER A 264 0.65 6.32 15.88
CA SER A 264 1.18 7.69 15.98
C SER A 264 1.71 8.21 14.63
N GLU A 265 1.89 9.53 14.52
CA GLU A 265 2.44 10.18 13.33
C GLU A 265 3.94 9.92 13.11
N ASP A 266 4.68 9.60 14.18
CA ASP A 266 6.10 9.29 14.12
C ASP A 266 6.38 7.91 13.49
N ARG A 267 5.35 7.04 13.44
CA ARG A 267 5.40 5.71 12.81
C ARG A 267 6.55 4.85 13.37
N SER A 268 6.73 4.94 14.69
CA SER A 268 7.73 4.15 15.42
C SER A 268 7.29 2.69 15.54
N VAL A 269 8.25 1.79 15.76
CA VAL A 269 7.97 0.34 15.90
C VAL A 269 7.19 0.07 17.19
N GLU A 270 7.49 0.80 18.25
CA GLU A 270 6.85 0.69 19.57
C GLU A 270 5.36 1.08 19.53
N GLN A 271 5.00 1.97 18.61
CA GLN A 271 3.64 2.43 18.37
C GLN A 271 3.03 1.77 17.14
N SER A 272 3.48 0.56 16.78
CA SER A 272 2.89 -0.24 15.70
C SER A 272 2.05 -1.39 16.25
N THR A 273 1.02 -1.77 15.49
CA THR A 273 0.19 -2.94 15.73
C THR A 273 -0.06 -3.66 14.41
N LEU A 274 -0.54 -4.90 14.45
CA LEU A 274 -0.81 -5.66 13.23
C LEU A 274 -2.18 -5.31 12.65
N MET A 275 -2.31 -5.55 11.35
CA MET A 275 -3.57 -5.53 10.63
C MET A 275 -3.99 -6.96 10.33
N GLN A 276 -5.24 -7.29 10.63
CA GLN A 276 -5.84 -8.52 10.16
C GLN A 276 -6.43 -8.30 8.77
N ILE A 277 -6.01 -9.10 7.80
CA ILE A 277 -6.51 -9.07 6.43
C ILE A 277 -7.46 -10.25 6.24
N TYR A 278 -8.66 -9.96 5.74
CA TYR A 278 -9.68 -10.96 5.44
C TYR A 278 -9.57 -11.45 4.00
N ASP A 279 -10.35 -12.49 3.67
CA ASP A 279 -10.34 -13.08 2.34
C ASP A 279 -10.57 -12.03 1.25
N ILE A 280 -9.65 -11.99 0.29
CA ILE A 280 -9.70 -11.10 -0.87
C ILE A 280 -10.57 -11.78 -1.93
N LYS A 281 -11.77 -11.26 -2.13
CA LYS A 281 -12.70 -11.73 -3.16
C LYS A 281 -12.38 -11.02 -4.46
N ASN A 282 -12.01 -11.78 -5.48
CA ASN A 282 -11.76 -11.25 -6.82
C ASN A 282 -13.01 -11.39 -7.70
N ASN A 283 -13.10 -10.58 -8.74
CA ASN A 283 -14.20 -10.55 -9.72
C ASN A 283 -15.56 -10.30 -9.06
N VAL A 284 -15.58 -9.41 -8.07
CA VAL A 284 -16.82 -9.00 -7.41
C VAL A 284 -17.64 -8.16 -8.39
N THR A 285 -18.92 -8.48 -8.50
CA THR A 285 -19.86 -7.63 -9.22
C THR A 285 -20.28 -6.49 -8.29
N LEU A 286 -20.06 -5.25 -8.73
CA LEU A 286 -20.49 -4.05 -8.02
C LEU A 286 -22.01 -3.92 -8.07
N ASP A 287 -22.63 -3.49 -6.97
CA ASP A 287 -24.06 -3.20 -6.96
C ASP A 287 -24.32 -1.94 -7.81
N PRO A 288 -25.07 -2.03 -8.91
CA PRO A 288 -25.31 -0.90 -9.79
C PRO A 288 -26.26 0.15 -9.19
N ASN A 289 -26.69 0.06 -7.94
CA ASN A 289 -27.44 1.13 -7.27
C ASN A 289 -26.62 1.82 -6.16
N ILE A 290 -25.55 1.17 -5.70
CA ILE A 290 -24.76 1.60 -4.55
C ILE A 290 -23.32 1.89 -4.99
N ASP A 291 -22.76 1.02 -5.81
CA ASP A 291 -21.36 0.96 -6.20
C ASP A 291 -21.16 1.39 -7.67
N GLN A 292 -22.03 2.27 -8.21
CA GLN A 292 -22.02 2.66 -9.64
C GLN A 292 -20.72 3.33 -10.11
N GLY A 293 -19.81 3.68 -9.20
CA GLY A 293 -18.40 3.94 -9.46
C GLY A 293 -18.16 4.75 -10.72
N THR A 294 -18.13 6.08 -10.63
CA THR A 294 -17.82 7.01 -11.71
C THR A 294 -16.67 6.49 -12.58
N PHE A 295 -15.63 5.96 -11.93
CA PHE A 295 -14.42 5.45 -12.56
C PHE A 295 -14.50 4.00 -13.05
N TYR A 296 -15.41 3.19 -12.49
CA TYR A 296 -15.72 1.88 -13.04
C TYR A 296 -16.27 2.00 -14.47
N SER A 297 -17.14 2.99 -14.70
CA SER A 297 -17.78 3.23 -16.02
C SER A 297 -16.79 3.59 -17.14
N LEU A 298 -15.60 4.08 -16.79
CA LEU A 298 -14.53 4.41 -17.74
C LEU A 298 -13.83 3.16 -18.31
N LEU A 299 -13.95 2.02 -17.62
CA LEU A 299 -13.22 0.82 -17.92
C LEU A 299 -14.09 -0.15 -18.73
N SER A 300 -13.50 -0.78 -19.75
CA SER A 300 -14.27 -1.68 -20.63
C SER A 300 -14.48 -3.07 -20.03
N HIS A 301 -13.49 -3.58 -19.31
CA HIS A 301 -13.55 -4.85 -18.58
C HIS A 301 -12.84 -4.69 -17.23
N PRO A 302 -13.41 -3.92 -16.29
CA PRO A 302 -12.80 -3.69 -14.99
C PRO A 302 -12.74 -4.97 -14.15
N PHE A 303 -11.60 -5.19 -13.50
CA PHE A 303 -11.46 -6.20 -12.45
C PHE A 303 -11.63 -5.57 -11.09
N VAL A 304 -12.58 -6.10 -10.32
CA VAL A 304 -12.86 -5.61 -8.98
C VAL A 304 -12.45 -6.64 -7.95
N SER A 305 -11.67 -6.20 -6.98
CA SER A 305 -11.29 -6.99 -5.81
C SER A 305 -11.79 -6.35 -4.54
N ALA A 306 -12.61 -7.06 -3.79
CA ALA A 306 -13.08 -6.63 -2.49
C ALA A 306 -12.31 -7.31 -1.38
N PHE A 307 -11.91 -6.54 -0.37
CA PHE A 307 -11.29 -7.08 0.82
C PHE A 307 -11.53 -6.19 2.03
N ASN A 308 -11.59 -6.82 3.19
CA ASN A 308 -11.69 -6.14 4.45
C ASN A 308 -10.35 -6.20 5.18
N LEU A 309 -10.07 -5.18 5.96
CA LEU A 309 -8.95 -5.16 6.89
C LEU A 309 -9.41 -4.60 8.23
N SER A 310 -9.08 -5.27 9.33
CA SER A 310 -9.31 -4.75 10.68
C SER A 310 -8.02 -4.31 11.33
N ILE A 311 -8.15 -3.26 12.13
CA ILE A 311 -7.04 -2.57 12.77
C ILE A 311 -6.77 -3.19 14.15
N GLY A 312 -5.52 -3.59 14.32
CA GLY A 312 -4.97 -3.98 15.59
C GLY A 312 -5.02 -5.47 15.89
N GLN A 313 -4.34 -5.83 16.97
CA GLN A 313 -4.19 -7.19 17.45
C GLN A 313 -4.45 -7.25 18.95
N ALA A 314 -4.55 -8.47 19.49
CA ALA A 314 -4.67 -8.69 20.91
C ALA A 314 -3.65 -7.87 21.73
N LYS A 315 -4.14 -7.24 22.80
CA LYS A 315 -3.37 -6.49 23.82
C LYS A 315 -2.68 -5.22 23.31
N ASP A 316 -3.12 -4.67 22.18
CA ASP A 316 -2.59 -3.40 21.68
C ASP A 316 -3.22 -2.16 22.36
N GLY A 317 -4.29 -2.36 23.13
CA GLY A 317 -5.03 -1.31 23.85
C GLY A 317 -6.14 -0.65 23.04
N PHE A 318 -6.53 -1.24 21.90
CA PHE A 318 -7.63 -0.77 21.04
C PHE A 318 -7.39 0.63 20.46
N PHE A 319 -8.37 1.15 19.72
CA PHE A 319 -8.26 2.48 19.13
C PHE A 319 -8.22 3.60 20.19
N ALA A 320 -8.92 3.42 21.32
CA ALA A 320 -9.02 4.42 22.39
C ALA A 320 -7.68 4.76 23.08
N LYS A 321 -6.66 3.90 22.96
CA LYS A 321 -5.33 4.15 23.55
C LYS A 321 -4.63 5.36 22.96
N THR A 322 -4.76 5.56 21.65
CA THR A 322 -4.07 6.64 20.93
C THR A 322 -5.00 7.56 20.15
N ASN A 323 -6.24 7.14 19.92
CA ASN A 323 -7.21 7.84 19.06
C ASN A 323 -6.68 8.12 17.65
N TYR A 324 -5.69 7.33 17.22
CA TYR A 324 -5.01 7.53 15.95
C TYR A 324 -4.61 6.18 15.34
N THR A 325 -4.75 6.09 14.03
CA THR A 325 -4.33 4.94 13.23
C THR A 325 -3.89 5.43 11.87
N PHE A 326 -2.77 4.94 11.38
CA PHE A 326 -2.22 5.23 10.07
C PHE A 326 -1.90 3.95 9.32
N ILE A 327 -2.33 3.90 8.06
CA ILE A 327 -2.09 2.81 7.11
C ILE A 327 -1.51 3.44 5.84
N GLN A 328 -0.51 2.79 5.26
CA GLN A 328 0.05 3.19 3.99
C GLN A 328 0.07 2.02 3.01
N PHE A 329 -0.31 2.34 1.78
CA PHE A 329 -0.16 1.49 0.60
C PHE A 329 0.77 2.18 -0.39
N THR A 330 1.47 1.40 -1.22
CA THR A 330 1.98 1.88 -2.50
C THR A 330 1.06 1.35 -3.59
N ALA A 331 0.65 2.21 -4.51
CA ALA A 331 -0.10 1.81 -5.69
C ALA A 331 0.46 2.49 -6.93
N GLY A 332 0.43 1.82 -8.07
CA GLY A 332 0.99 2.37 -9.31
C GLY A 332 0.45 1.73 -10.58
N LEU A 333 0.80 2.40 -11.67
CA LEU A 333 0.50 2.02 -13.06
C LEU A 333 1.64 1.18 -13.67
N ASP A 334 2.40 0.51 -12.81
CA ASP A 334 3.43 -0.45 -13.17
C ASP A 334 3.53 -1.61 -12.16
N TYR A 335 4.49 -2.50 -12.40
CA TYR A 335 4.82 -3.58 -11.47
C TYR A 335 5.63 -3.06 -10.27
N LEU A 336 5.05 -3.18 -9.08
CA LEU A 336 5.73 -2.93 -7.82
C LEU A 336 6.45 -4.18 -7.36
N GLU A 337 7.79 -4.19 -7.39
CA GLU A 337 8.53 -5.33 -6.87
C GLU A 337 8.49 -5.34 -5.34
N PRO A 338 7.99 -6.42 -4.72
CA PRO A 338 8.06 -6.57 -3.28
C PRO A 338 9.50 -6.83 -2.86
N ASP A 339 9.91 -6.18 -1.77
CA ASP A 339 11.19 -6.49 -1.16
C ASP A 339 11.22 -7.98 -0.79
N SER A 340 12.24 -8.69 -1.25
CA SER A 340 12.40 -10.11 -0.94
C SER A 340 13.62 -10.31 -0.06
N THR A 341 13.40 -10.83 1.15
CA THR A 341 14.48 -11.28 2.03
C THR A 341 15.20 -12.52 1.50
N LYS A 342 14.68 -13.15 0.44
CA LYS A 342 15.24 -14.38 -0.13
C LYS A 342 16.73 -14.24 -0.41
N VAL A 343 17.18 -13.14 -1.01
CA VAL A 343 18.61 -12.97 -1.31
C VAL A 343 19.43 -12.92 -0.02
N PHE A 344 19.06 -12.07 0.94
CA PHE A 344 19.80 -11.94 2.21
C PHE A 344 19.83 -13.24 3.01
N VAL A 345 18.67 -13.89 3.20
CA VAL A 345 18.55 -15.16 3.92
C VAL A 345 19.32 -16.26 3.19
N THR A 346 19.25 -16.33 1.86
CA THR A 346 20.03 -17.29 1.08
C THR A 346 21.53 -17.06 1.23
N VAL A 347 22.01 -15.82 1.17
CA VAL A 347 23.44 -15.51 1.39
C VAL A 347 23.86 -15.86 2.81
N ALA A 348 23.07 -15.51 3.83
CA ALA A 348 23.36 -15.84 5.22
C ALA A 348 23.39 -17.35 5.47
N LEU A 349 22.46 -18.11 4.89
CA LEU A 349 22.44 -19.57 4.94
C LEU A 349 23.69 -20.16 4.28
N ILE A 350 24.04 -19.71 3.07
CA ILE A 350 25.25 -20.15 2.37
C ILE A 350 26.50 -19.88 3.22
N ALA A 351 26.62 -18.68 3.78
CA ALA A 351 27.75 -18.32 4.65
C ALA A 351 27.81 -19.19 5.91
N SER A 352 26.66 -19.44 6.55
CA SER A 352 26.56 -20.25 7.77
C SER A 352 26.86 -21.73 7.55
N LEU A 353 26.62 -22.27 6.35
CA LEU A 353 27.00 -23.65 6.00
C LEU A 353 28.43 -23.75 5.45
N ALA A 354 28.89 -22.75 4.70
CA ALA A 354 30.21 -22.76 4.09
C ALA A 354 31.33 -22.75 5.12
N LEU A 355 31.19 -21.98 6.21
CA LEU A 355 32.22 -21.86 7.24
C LEU A 355 32.44 -23.19 8.00
N PRO A 356 31.41 -23.87 8.55
CA PRO A 356 31.58 -25.19 9.15
C PRO A 356 32.10 -26.25 8.18
N ALA A 357 31.64 -26.24 6.92
CA ALA A 357 32.12 -27.18 5.91
C ALA A 357 33.62 -27.01 5.63
N LEU A 358 34.09 -25.76 5.54
CA LEU A 358 35.52 -25.46 5.34
C LEU A 358 36.35 -25.93 6.54
N VAL A 359 35.89 -25.69 7.77
CA VAL A 359 36.55 -26.20 8.99
C VAL A 359 36.61 -27.72 8.99
N ALA A 360 35.53 -28.40 8.63
CA ALA A 360 35.50 -29.86 8.53
C ALA A 360 36.47 -30.41 7.48
N ILE A 361 36.57 -29.76 6.31
CA ILE A 361 37.51 -30.13 5.25
C ILE A 361 38.96 -29.96 5.75
N VAL A 362 39.29 -28.84 6.39
CA VAL A 362 40.64 -28.60 6.95
C VAL A 362 40.97 -29.65 8.02
N ALA A 363 40.02 -29.96 8.91
CA ALA A 363 40.20 -31.00 9.92
C ALA A 363 40.43 -32.38 9.28
N LEU A 364 39.67 -32.72 8.23
CA LEU A 364 39.83 -33.97 7.49
C LEU A 364 41.22 -34.07 6.85
N ILE A 365 41.66 -33.01 6.16
CA ILE A 365 43.00 -32.95 5.55
C ILE A 365 44.09 -33.12 6.61
N PHE A 366 43.95 -32.47 7.76
CA PHE A 366 44.90 -32.59 8.86
C PHE A 366 44.96 -34.02 9.42
N ILE A 367 43.81 -34.65 9.63
CA ILE A 367 43.72 -36.05 10.10
C ILE A 367 44.34 -37.00 9.09
N LEU A 368 44.03 -36.85 7.80
CA LEU A 368 44.58 -37.69 6.73
C LEU A 368 46.11 -37.54 6.65
N ARG A 369 46.64 -36.32 6.65
CA ARG A 369 48.10 -36.08 6.66
C ARG A 369 48.78 -36.73 7.87
N ARG A 370 48.20 -36.58 9.07
CA ARG A 370 48.75 -37.19 10.28
C ARG A 370 48.72 -38.73 10.22
N ARG A 371 47.67 -39.31 9.63
CA ARG A 371 47.54 -40.77 9.45
C ARG A 371 48.59 -41.31 8.49
N PHE A 372 48.79 -40.66 7.33
CA PHE A 372 49.81 -41.07 6.37
C PHE A 372 51.24 -40.91 6.90
N SER A 373 51.54 -39.82 7.61
CA SER A 373 52.86 -39.61 8.23
C SER A 373 53.21 -40.68 9.27
N ARG A 374 52.23 -41.15 10.06
CA ARG A 374 52.42 -42.25 11.00
C ARG A 374 52.69 -43.59 10.33
N GLN A 375 52.07 -43.85 9.17
CA GLN A 375 52.34 -45.07 8.40
C GLN A 375 53.76 -45.08 7.81
N THR A 376 54.25 -43.94 7.31
CA THR A 376 55.66 -43.84 6.85
C THR A 376 56.66 -44.04 7.98
N GLN A 377 56.39 -43.57 9.20
CA GLN A 377 57.28 -43.77 10.35
C GLN A 377 57.31 -45.23 10.84
N SER A 378 56.18 -45.93 10.76
CA SER A 378 56.10 -47.36 11.09
C SER A 378 56.81 -48.26 10.06
N SER A 379 56.95 -47.82 8.81
CA SER A 379 57.72 -48.56 7.79
C SER A 379 59.23 -48.30 7.87
N TYR A 380 59.68 -47.15 8.37
CA TYR A 380 61.12 -46.89 8.58
C TYR A 380 61.68 -47.65 9.79
N ASN A 381 60.90 -47.81 10.85
CA ASN A 381 61.32 -48.57 12.04
C ASN A 381 61.30 -50.10 11.85
N ALA A 382 60.85 -50.61 10.69
CA ALA A 382 60.82 -52.05 10.37
C ALA A 382 61.99 -52.48 9.46
N ILE A 383 62.93 -51.58 9.14
CA ILE A 383 64.13 -51.88 8.32
C ILE A 383 65.40 -51.99 9.19
N ASP A 384 65.33 -51.63 10.48
CA ASP A 384 66.44 -51.68 11.42
C ASP A 384 66.38 -52.87 12.42
N ASP A 385 65.53 -53.87 12.17
CA ASP A 385 65.53 -55.17 12.88
C ASP A 385 66.05 -56.31 11.97
#